data_AF-A0AA34RCJ1-F1
#
_entry.id   AF-A0AA34RCJ1-F1
#
_cell.length_a   1.000
_cell.length_b   1.000
_cell.length_c   1.000
_cell.angle_alpha   90.00
_cell.angle_beta   90.00
_cell.angle_gamma   90.00
#
_symmetry.space_group_name_H-M   'P 1'
#
loop_
_entity.id
_entity.type
_entity.pdbx_description
1 polymer ?
#
loop_
_entity_poly.entity_id
_entity_poly.type
_entity_poly.pdbx_seq_one_letter_code
_entity_poly.pdbx_strand_id
1 'polypeptide(L)'
;MGNVIFVVVFGVLCGALLGSYLQLYYAISNVSLAWKVLANHALAKRQALVSLAQLLQQDASKIEKEIAFLSEHSSIPWRKFLRNGYTILFAFREMEESLPQFLAELLDSLDSCENQRQALLWIENFWARENLFSFEIAAYEQAVEKYLKLRRQGSLWCAQHLFRFLDLPEIRLSR
;
A
#
# COMPACT_ATOMS: atom_id res chain seq x y z
N MET A 1 17.59 50.66 -2.13
CA MET A 1 18.21 49.38 -2.55
C MET A 1 17.87 48.21 -1.61
N GLY A 2 17.82 48.38 -0.28
CA GLY A 2 17.50 47.28 0.67
C GLY A 2 16.17 46.55 0.41
N ASN A 3 15.10 47.26 0.06
CA ASN A 3 13.79 46.64 -0.23
C ASN A 3 13.81 45.76 -1.50
N VAL A 4 14.60 46.11 -2.52
CA VAL A 4 14.69 45.31 -3.76
C VAL A 4 15.44 44.01 -3.49
N ILE A 5 16.55 44.09 -2.73
CA ILE A 5 17.32 42.90 -2.32
C ILE A 5 16.45 41.97 -1.46
N PHE A 6 15.67 42.53 -0.53
CA PHE A 6 14.76 41.75 0.30
C PHE A 6 13.71 40.99 -0.52
N VAL A 7 13.06 41.66 -1.48
CA VAL A 7 12.05 41.02 -2.34
C VAL A 7 12.65 39.91 -3.19
N VAL A 8 13.85 40.11 -3.75
CA VAL A 8 14.54 39.09 -4.55
C VAL A 8 14.90 37.88 -3.70
N VAL A 9 15.51 38.09 -2.53
CA VAL A 9 15.90 36.99 -1.62
C VAL A 9 14.67 36.22 -1.13
N PHE A 10 13.61 36.94 -0.74
CA PHE A 10 12.36 36.30 -0.31
C PHE A 10 11.69 35.49 -1.43
N GLY A 11 11.67 36.03 -2.65
CA GLY A 11 11.14 35.32 -3.82
C GLY A 11 11.89 34.02 -4.11
N VAL A 12 13.23 34.05 -4.05
CA VAL A 12 14.07 32.84 -4.22
C VAL A 12 13.78 31.81 -3.12
N LEU A 13 13.67 32.24 -1.86
CA LEU A 13 13.36 31.35 -0.74
C LEU A 13 11.98 30.71 -0.87
N CYS A 14 10.95 31.48 -1.25
CA CYS A 14 9.61 30.97 -1.50
C CYS A 14 9.59 29.98 -2.67
N GLY A 15 10.31 30.27 -3.76
CA GLY A 15 10.46 29.37 -4.90
C GLY A 15 11.13 28.05 -4.51
N ALA A 16 12.21 28.11 -3.73
CA ALA A 16 12.91 26.93 -3.22
C ALA A 16 12.02 26.09 -2.28
N LEU A 17 11.23 26.73 -1.40
CA LEU A 17 10.31 26.05 -0.50
C LEU A 17 9.17 25.37 -1.26
N LEU A 18 8.60 26.04 -2.27
CA LEU A 18 7.56 25.48 -3.13
C LEU A 18 8.09 24.28 -3.94
N GLY A 19 9.28 24.41 -4.53
CA GLY A 19 9.94 23.31 -5.25
C GLY A 19 10.17 22.09 -4.35
N SER A 20 10.66 22.33 -3.13
CA SER A 20 10.86 21.30 -2.11
C SER A 20 9.55 20.59 -1.73
N TYR A 21 8.48 21.37 -1.55
CA TYR A 21 7.14 20.84 -1.30
C TYR A 21 6.66 19.95 -2.45
N LEU A 22 6.76 20.42 -3.69
CA LEU A 22 6.31 19.69 -4.87
C LEU A 22 7.07 18.36 -5.03
N GLN A 23 8.38 18.38 -4.77
CA GLN A 23 9.22 17.18 -4.84
C GLN A 23 8.80 16.12 -3.82
N LEU A 24 8.57 16.52 -2.56
CA LEU A 24 8.08 15.61 -1.51
C LEU A 24 6.65 15.15 -1.79
N TYR A 25 5.80 16.05 -2.26
CA TYR A 25 4.40 15.77 -2.60
C TYR A 25 4.31 14.74 -3.73
N TYR A 26 5.11 14.90 -4.79
CA TYR A 26 5.17 13.94 -5.88
C TYR A 26 5.65 12.56 -5.40
N ALA A 27 6.69 12.52 -4.56
CA ALA A 27 7.21 11.28 -4.00
C ALA A 27 6.15 10.54 -3.16
N ILE A 28 5.45 11.22 -2.24
CA ILE A 28 4.42 10.58 -1.43
C ILE A 28 3.17 10.22 -2.24
N SER A 29 2.85 10.98 -3.29
CA SER A 29 1.76 10.66 -4.20
C SER A 29 2.04 9.36 -4.94
N ASN A 30 3.27 9.14 -5.37
CA ASN A 30 3.68 7.87 -5.99
C ASN A 30 3.56 6.70 -4.99
N VAL A 31 3.98 6.88 -3.73
CA VAL A 31 3.78 5.87 -2.68
C VAL A 31 2.29 5.56 -2.49
N SER A 32 1.44 6.59 -2.45
CA SER A 32 0.00 6.43 -2.25
C SER A 32 -0.67 5.72 -3.43
N LEU A 33 -0.21 5.98 -4.66
CA LEU A 33 -0.69 5.30 -5.85
C LEU A 33 -0.25 3.83 -5.87
N ALA A 34 1.03 3.56 -5.60
CA ALA A 34 1.54 2.19 -5.53
C ALA A 34 0.83 1.40 -4.43
N TRP A 35 0.63 1.99 -3.25
CA TRP A 35 -0.17 1.40 -2.17
C TRP A 35 -1.59 1.06 -2.62
N LYS A 36 -2.27 1.98 -3.32
CA LYS A 36 -3.64 1.77 -3.79
C LYS A 36 -3.72 0.58 -4.75
N VAL A 37 -2.79 0.49 -5.70
CA VAL A 37 -2.74 -0.64 -6.67
C VAL A 37 -2.48 -1.95 -5.93
N LEU A 38 -1.48 -1.96 -5.05
CA LEU A 38 -1.11 -3.12 -4.23
C LEU A 38 -2.28 -3.60 -3.36
N ALA A 39 -2.93 -2.69 -2.64
CA ALA A 39 -4.09 -2.97 -1.80
C ALA A 39 -5.30 -3.47 -2.60
N ASN A 40 -5.52 -2.97 -3.82
CA ASN A 40 -6.58 -3.46 -4.71
C ASN A 40 -6.33 -4.91 -5.14
N HIS A 41 -5.09 -5.27 -5.46
CA HIS A 41 -4.75 -6.67 -5.78
C HIS A 41 -4.90 -7.56 -4.55
N ALA A 42 -4.42 -7.11 -3.39
CA ALA A 42 -4.57 -7.81 -2.12
C ALA A 42 -6.06 -8.04 -1.74
N LEU A 43 -6.91 -7.05 -1.99
CA LEU A 43 -8.36 -7.14 -1.79
C LEU A 43 -8.99 -8.15 -2.76
N ALA A 44 -8.66 -8.08 -4.05
CA ALA A 44 -9.19 -8.99 -5.06
C ALA A 44 -8.80 -10.46 -4.79
N LYS A 45 -7.58 -10.71 -4.30
CA LYS A 45 -7.15 -12.04 -3.83
C LYS A 45 -8.06 -12.57 -2.72
N ARG A 46 -8.30 -11.75 -1.70
CA ARG A 46 -9.15 -12.13 -0.56
C ARG A 46 -10.60 -12.35 -0.95
N GLN A 47 -11.13 -11.55 -1.88
CA GLN A 47 -12.47 -11.79 -2.43
C GLN A 47 -12.57 -13.15 -3.12
N ALA A 48 -11.57 -13.53 -3.91
CA ALA A 48 -11.54 -14.85 -4.54
C ALA A 48 -11.50 -15.99 -3.49
N LEU A 49 -10.72 -15.82 -2.43
CA LEU A 49 -10.67 -16.77 -1.31
C LEU A 49 -11.98 -16.88 -0.54
N VAL A 50 -12.67 -15.77 -0.28
CA VAL A 50 -14.00 -15.79 0.36
C VAL A 50 -15.00 -16.52 -0.53
N SER A 51 -15.00 -16.25 -1.84
CA SER A 51 -15.88 -16.96 -2.77
C SER A 51 -15.57 -18.47 -2.82
N LEU A 52 -14.30 -18.85 -2.71
CA LEU A 52 -13.89 -20.25 -2.62
C LEU A 52 -14.33 -20.89 -1.29
N ALA A 53 -14.14 -20.20 -0.16
CA ALA A 53 -14.57 -20.67 1.16
C ALA A 53 -16.09 -20.85 1.25
N GLN A 54 -16.87 -19.94 0.66
CA GLN A 54 -18.32 -20.06 0.58
C GLN A 54 -18.75 -21.28 -0.25
N LEU A 55 -18.06 -21.57 -1.35
CA LEU A 55 -18.30 -22.77 -2.16
C LEU A 55 -18.02 -24.05 -1.37
N LEU A 56 -17.00 -24.03 -0.50
CA LEU A 56 -16.55 -25.14 0.34
C LEU A 56 -17.25 -25.20 1.71
N GLN A 57 -18.18 -24.28 1.98
CA GLN A 57 -18.88 -24.13 3.27
C GLN A 57 -17.93 -23.99 4.48
N GLN A 58 -16.78 -23.34 4.27
CA GLN A 58 -15.80 -23.06 5.32
C GLN A 58 -15.99 -21.65 5.91
N ASP A 59 -15.56 -21.47 7.17
CA ASP A 59 -15.56 -20.16 7.81
C ASP A 59 -14.52 -19.22 7.16
N ALA A 60 -15.00 -18.08 6.66
CA ALA A 60 -14.19 -17.04 6.04
C ALA A 60 -14.14 -15.74 6.87
N SER A 61 -14.65 -15.75 8.10
CA SER A 61 -14.82 -14.56 8.95
C SER A 61 -13.53 -13.76 9.17
N LYS A 62 -12.38 -14.43 9.24
CA LYS A 62 -11.07 -13.76 9.32
C LYS A 62 -10.77 -12.96 8.05
N ILE A 63 -10.92 -13.57 6.87
CA ILE A 63 -10.63 -12.91 5.59
C ILE A 63 -11.62 -11.78 5.31
N GLU A 64 -12.88 -11.90 5.72
CA GLU A 64 -13.88 -10.82 5.62
C GLU A 64 -13.45 -9.57 6.41
N LYS A 65 -12.86 -9.75 7.60
CA LYS A 65 -12.30 -8.63 8.38
C LYS A 65 -11.11 -7.99 7.65
N GLU A 66 -10.25 -8.79 7.02
CA GLU A 66 -9.14 -8.29 6.21
C GLU A 66 -9.63 -7.49 4.99
N ILE A 67 -10.69 -7.95 4.32
CA ILE A 67 -11.34 -7.21 3.22
C ILE A 67 -11.89 -5.87 3.73
N ALA A 68 -12.56 -5.85 4.88
CA ALA A 68 -13.07 -4.60 5.46
C ALA A 68 -11.93 -3.62 5.75
N PHE A 69 -10.84 -4.11 6.36
CA PHE A 69 -9.65 -3.32 6.62
C PHE A 69 -9.04 -2.73 5.33
N LEU A 70 -8.83 -3.56 4.30
CA LEU A 70 -8.26 -3.10 3.02
C LEU A 70 -9.17 -2.13 2.28
N SER A 71 -10.48 -2.35 2.33
CA SER A 71 -11.46 -1.46 1.74
C SER A 71 -11.41 -0.07 2.37
N GLU A 72 -11.29 0.00 3.70
CA GLU A 72 -11.16 1.26 4.44
C GLU A 72 -9.83 1.98 4.14
N HIS A 73 -8.74 1.24 4.00
CA HIS A 73 -7.38 1.79 3.95
C HIS A 73 -6.76 1.89 2.54
N SER A 74 -7.39 1.36 1.50
CA SER A 74 -6.89 1.38 0.11
C SER A 74 -6.83 2.77 -0.53
N SER A 75 -7.74 3.68 -0.15
CA SER A 75 -7.91 4.98 -0.80
C SER A 75 -7.91 6.16 0.19
N ILE A 76 -7.12 6.07 1.25
CA ILE A 76 -6.99 7.16 2.22
C ILE A 76 -6.08 8.29 1.71
N PRO A 77 -6.32 9.55 2.13
CA PRO A 77 -5.42 10.65 1.81
C PRO A 77 -4.00 10.40 2.33
N TRP A 78 -2.98 10.80 1.56
CA TRP A 78 -1.57 10.56 1.90
C TRP A 78 -1.19 11.03 3.32
N ARG A 79 -1.79 12.12 3.82
CA ARG A 79 -1.57 12.61 5.20
C ARG A 79 -2.04 11.62 6.25
N LYS A 80 -3.22 11.01 6.04
CA LYS A 80 -3.74 9.97 6.93
C LYS A 80 -2.91 8.70 6.79
N PHE A 81 -2.51 8.35 5.56
CA PHE A 81 -1.62 7.22 5.30
C PHE A 81 -0.31 7.34 6.06
N LEU A 82 0.38 8.48 5.95
CA LEU A 82 1.62 8.74 6.69
C LEU A 82 1.42 8.69 8.20
N ARG A 83 0.34 9.30 8.71
CA ARG A 83 0.04 9.32 10.16
C ARG A 83 -0.18 7.92 10.73
N ASN A 84 -0.84 7.06 9.96
CA ASN A 84 -1.22 5.71 10.39
C ASN A 84 -0.33 4.64 9.75
N GLY A 85 0.78 5.01 9.10
CA GLY A 85 1.54 4.14 8.22
C GLY A 85 2.08 2.90 8.94
N TYR A 86 2.55 3.06 10.16
CA TYR A 86 2.98 1.95 11.02
C TYR A 86 1.87 0.93 11.26
N THR A 87 0.69 1.38 11.68
CA THR A 87 -0.46 0.50 11.92
C THR A 87 -0.93 -0.17 10.63
N ILE A 88 -1.09 0.61 9.56
CA ILE A 88 -1.62 0.11 8.29
C ILE A 88 -0.70 -0.95 7.70
N LEU A 89 0.58 -0.64 7.60
CA LEU A 89 1.54 -1.45 6.88
C LEU A 89 1.93 -2.70 7.67
N PHE A 90 2.03 -2.62 9.01
CA PHE A 90 2.28 -3.83 9.81
C PHE A 90 1.09 -4.77 9.82
N ALA A 91 -0.13 -4.25 10.01
CA ALA A 91 -1.33 -5.08 9.91
C ALA A 91 -1.44 -5.72 8.52
N PHE A 92 -1.14 -4.96 7.46
CA PHE A 92 -1.12 -5.48 6.11
C PHE A 92 -0.12 -6.62 5.92
N ARG A 93 1.09 -6.46 6.46
CA ARG A 93 2.13 -7.49 6.43
C ARG A 93 1.68 -8.77 7.13
N GLU A 94 1.13 -8.66 8.34
CA GLU A 94 0.61 -9.81 9.10
C GLU A 94 -0.49 -10.56 8.32
N MET A 95 -1.36 -9.81 7.62
CA MET A 95 -2.38 -10.41 6.76
C MET A 95 -1.76 -11.20 5.61
N GLU A 96 -0.78 -10.66 4.89
CA GLU A 96 -0.09 -11.38 3.79
C GLU A 96 0.74 -12.57 4.30
N GLU A 97 1.32 -12.49 5.50
CA GLU A 97 2.07 -13.61 6.10
C GLU A 97 1.16 -14.78 6.48
N SER A 98 -0.08 -14.51 6.89
CA SER A 98 -1.04 -15.56 7.30
C SER A 98 -1.92 -16.11 6.17
N LEU A 99 -1.96 -15.43 5.02
CA LEU A 99 -2.75 -15.82 3.85
C LEU A 99 -2.44 -17.23 3.30
N PRO A 100 -1.17 -17.69 3.21
CA PRO A 100 -0.85 -19.00 2.66
C PRO A 100 -1.42 -20.17 3.47
N GLN A 101 -1.50 -20.00 4.79
CA GLN A 101 -2.07 -21.02 5.66
C GLN A 101 -3.57 -21.21 5.37
N PHE A 102 -4.31 -20.09 5.24
CA PHE A 102 -5.73 -20.14 4.89
C PHE A 102 -5.97 -20.73 3.50
N LEU A 103 -5.10 -20.39 2.53
CA LEU A 103 -5.16 -21.01 1.20
C LEU A 103 -4.95 -22.53 1.29
N ALA A 104 -3.96 -23.00 2.05
CA ALA A 104 -3.70 -24.43 2.20
C ALA A 104 -4.91 -25.17 2.79
N GLU A 105 -5.53 -24.62 3.84
CA GLU A 105 -6.74 -25.19 4.46
C GLU A 105 -7.91 -25.30 3.46
N LEU A 106 -8.08 -24.32 2.56
CA LEU A 106 -9.07 -24.37 1.49
C LEU A 106 -8.72 -25.43 0.44
N LEU A 107 -7.47 -25.49 0.01
CA LEU A 107 -7.00 -26.45 -0.99
C LEU A 107 -7.09 -27.90 -0.49
N ASP A 108 -6.87 -28.16 0.80
CA ASP A 108 -7.01 -29.51 1.37
C ASP A 108 -8.47 -30.01 1.34
N SER A 109 -9.43 -29.09 1.35
CA SER A 109 -10.86 -29.42 1.27
C SER A 109 -11.41 -29.53 -0.16
N LEU A 110 -10.59 -29.25 -1.19
CA LEU A 110 -11.05 -29.18 -2.57
C LEU A 110 -11.47 -30.53 -3.16
N ASP A 111 -10.86 -31.63 -2.69
CA ASP A 111 -11.19 -32.99 -3.14
C ASP A 111 -12.65 -33.37 -2.84
N SER A 112 -13.26 -32.73 -1.84
CA SER A 112 -14.65 -32.92 -1.45
C SER A 112 -15.65 -32.02 -2.18
N CYS A 113 -15.19 -31.16 -3.09
CA CYS A 113 -16.04 -30.16 -3.75
C CYS A 113 -16.79 -30.75 -4.96
N GLU A 114 -18.13 -30.72 -4.91
CA GLU A 114 -18.98 -31.15 -6.03
C GLU A 114 -18.86 -30.24 -7.27
N ASN A 115 -18.48 -28.96 -7.09
CA ASN A 115 -18.46 -27.96 -8.16
C ASN A 115 -17.04 -27.51 -8.53
N GLN A 116 -16.22 -28.49 -8.94
CA GLN A 116 -14.79 -28.32 -9.23
C GLN A 116 -14.50 -27.21 -10.25
N ARG A 117 -15.36 -27.03 -11.26
CA ARG A 117 -15.15 -25.99 -12.28
C ARG A 117 -15.22 -24.57 -11.70
N GLN A 118 -16.14 -24.35 -10.77
CA GLN A 118 -16.28 -23.05 -10.11
C GLN A 118 -15.16 -22.83 -9.09
N ALA A 119 -14.74 -23.87 -8.37
CA ALA A 119 -13.57 -23.82 -7.49
C ALA A 119 -12.29 -23.44 -8.26
N LEU A 120 -12.07 -24.08 -9.41
CA LEU A 120 -10.90 -23.85 -10.26
C LEU A 120 -10.86 -22.40 -10.77
N LEU A 121 -11.98 -21.82 -11.17
CA LEU A 121 -12.06 -20.42 -11.58
C LEU A 121 -11.66 -19.46 -10.45
N TRP A 122 -12.07 -19.72 -9.21
CA TRP A 122 -11.67 -18.88 -8.07
C TRP A 122 -10.18 -19.01 -7.73
N ILE A 123 -9.62 -20.22 -7.83
CA ILE A 123 -8.19 -20.48 -7.67
C ILE A 123 -7.37 -19.76 -8.75
N GLU A 124 -7.78 -19.86 -10.01
CA GLU A 124 -7.15 -19.14 -11.12
C GLU A 124 -7.18 -17.62 -10.89
N ASN A 125 -8.34 -17.09 -10.50
CA ASN A 125 -8.46 -15.67 -10.16
C ASN A 125 -7.54 -15.28 -9.00
N PHE A 126 -7.44 -16.11 -7.95
CA PHE A 126 -6.52 -15.87 -6.85
C PHE A 126 -5.07 -15.81 -7.34
N TRP A 127 -4.60 -16.81 -8.08
CA TRP A 127 -3.22 -16.86 -8.56
C TRP A 127 -2.89 -15.75 -9.56
N ALA A 128 -3.83 -15.39 -10.43
CA ALA A 128 -3.67 -14.25 -11.33
C ALA A 128 -3.45 -12.94 -10.54
N ARG A 129 -4.19 -12.76 -9.44
CA ARG A 129 -4.05 -11.59 -8.56
C ARG A 129 -2.79 -11.66 -7.68
N GLU A 130 -2.35 -12.85 -7.27
CA GLU A 130 -1.09 -13.06 -6.55
C GLU A 130 0.12 -12.69 -7.42
N ASN A 131 0.10 -13.07 -8.69
CA ASN A 131 1.16 -12.73 -9.63
C ASN A 131 1.24 -11.21 -9.87
N LEU A 132 0.09 -10.56 -10.09
CA LEU A 132 0.03 -9.10 -10.24
C LEU A 132 0.50 -8.39 -8.97
N PHE A 133 0.10 -8.89 -7.80
CA PHE A 133 0.55 -8.37 -6.52
C PHE A 133 2.06 -8.47 -6.37
N SER A 134 2.63 -9.65 -6.64
CA SER A 134 4.07 -9.89 -6.55
C SER A 134 4.88 -8.95 -7.45
N PHE A 135 4.34 -8.65 -8.64
CA PHE A 135 4.93 -7.67 -9.54
C PHE A 135 4.91 -6.24 -8.96
N GLU A 136 3.78 -5.83 -8.36
CA GLU A 136 3.59 -4.48 -7.81
C GLU A 136 4.31 -4.22 -6.47
N ILE A 137 4.72 -5.27 -5.74
CA ILE A 137 5.53 -5.14 -4.52
C ILE A 137 6.79 -4.31 -4.80
N ALA A 138 7.51 -4.64 -5.88
CA ALA A 138 8.75 -3.95 -6.22
C ALA A 138 8.52 -2.46 -6.51
N ALA A 139 7.42 -2.13 -7.18
CA ALA A 139 7.06 -0.74 -7.47
C ALA A 139 6.73 0.04 -6.19
N TYR A 140 6.01 -0.59 -5.25
CA TYR A 140 5.72 -0.01 -3.94
C TYR A 140 7.00 0.20 -3.11
N GLU A 141 7.84 -0.83 -2.96
CA GLU A 141 9.08 -0.77 -2.18
C GLU A 141 10.03 0.31 -2.73
N GLN A 142 10.19 0.39 -4.06
CA GLN A 142 10.98 1.45 -4.70
C GLN A 142 10.39 2.85 -4.46
N ALA A 143 9.07 3.00 -4.49
CA ALA A 143 8.42 4.28 -4.21
C ALA A 143 8.67 4.73 -2.77
N VAL A 144 8.56 3.80 -1.81
CA VAL A 144 8.84 4.04 -0.38
C VAL A 144 10.30 4.42 -0.19
N GLU A 145 11.22 3.65 -0.75
CA GLU A 145 12.65 3.92 -0.65
C GLU A 145 13.00 5.31 -1.20
N LYS A 146 12.45 5.67 -2.36
CA LYS A 146 12.64 7.00 -2.98
C LYS A 146 12.10 8.11 -2.09
N TYR A 147 10.91 7.93 -1.51
CA TYR A 147 10.32 8.89 -0.58
C TYR A 147 11.19 9.09 0.66
N LEU A 148 11.63 8.00 1.30
CA LEU A 148 12.48 8.05 2.49
C LEU A 148 13.85 8.68 2.20
N LYS A 149 14.46 8.34 1.05
CA LYS A 149 15.72 8.96 0.59
C LYS A 149 15.58 10.46 0.42
N LEU A 150 14.52 10.92 -0.26
CA LEU A 150 14.25 12.35 -0.42
C LEU A 150 14.00 13.02 0.93
N ARG A 151 13.19 12.40 1.80
CA ARG A 151 12.92 12.91 3.14
C ARG A 151 14.17 13.03 4.02
N ARG A 152 15.22 12.27 3.77
CA ARG A 152 16.49 12.41 4.52
C ARG A 152 17.38 13.55 4.01
N GLN A 153 17.03 14.20 2.89
CA GLN A 153 17.82 15.30 2.34
C GLN A 153 17.65 16.59 3.16
N GLY A 154 18.77 17.14 3.65
CA GLY A 154 18.76 18.37 4.46
C GLY A 154 18.21 19.59 3.74
N SER A 155 18.32 19.66 2.41
CA SER A 155 17.73 20.73 1.58
C SER A 155 16.20 20.80 1.66
N LEU A 156 15.54 19.70 2.03
CA LEU A 156 14.09 19.59 2.09
C LEU A 156 13.55 19.74 3.52
N TRP A 157 14.41 19.92 4.53
CA TRP A 157 14.05 19.90 5.96
C TRP A 157 12.93 20.90 6.31
N CYS A 158 13.04 22.14 5.82
CA CYS A 158 12.01 23.17 6.06
C CYS A 158 10.64 22.75 5.50
N ALA A 159 10.60 22.22 4.28
CA ALA A 159 9.35 21.75 3.67
C ALA A 159 8.78 20.54 4.40
N GLN A 160 9.63 19.61 4.87
CA GLN A 160 9.19 18.44 5.61
C GLN A 160 8.47 18.81 6.90
N HIS A 161 9.08 19.70 7.69
CA HIS A 161 8.51 20.12 8.98
C HIS A 161 7.28 21.01 8.80
N LEU A 162 7.34 21.99 7.89
CA LEU A 162 6.24 22.94 7.69
C LEU A 162 4.98 22.26 7.13
N PHE A 163 5.14 21.29 6.23
CA PHE A 163 4.02 20.58 5.61
C PHE A 163 3.73 19.19 6.19
N ARG A 164 4.45 18.81 7.27
CA ARG A 164 4.27 17.55 8.02
C ARG A 164 4.39 16.29 7.16
N PHE A 165 5.46 16.21 6.36
CA PHE A 165 5.84 14.96 5.70
C PHE A 165 6.48 14.02 6.73
N LEU A 166 5.66 13.12 7.29
CA LEU A 166 6.08 12.15 8.32
C LEU A 166 6.83 10.97 7.71
N ASP A 167 7.50 10.20 8.57
CA ASP A 167 8.17 8.98 8.14
C ASP A 167 7.18 7.87 7.79
N LEU A 168 7.66 6.86 7.08
CA LEU A 168 6.91 5.64 6.77
C LEU A 168 7.74 4.43 7.21
N PRO A 169 7.14 3.37 7.80
CA PRO A 169 7.89 2.13 8.01
C PRO A 169 8.34 1.54 6.68
N GLU A 170 9.59 1.11 6.62
CA GLU A 170 10.11 0.33 5.50
C GLU A 170 9.73 -1.13 5.75
N ILE A 171 8.69 -1.60 5.05
CA ILE A 171 8.27 -2.99 5.12
C ILE A 171 8.67 -3.68 3.84
N ARG A 172 9.30 -4.85 3.98
CA ARG A 172 9.58 -5.75 2.87
C ARG A 172 8.47 -6.78 2.79
N LEU A 173 7.77 -6.77 1.68
CA LEU A 173 6.74 -7.74 1.32
C LEU A 173 7.29 -8.79 0.35
N SER A 174 8.43 -8.47 -0.29
CA SER A 174 9.23 -9.44 -1.01
C SER A 174 9.75 -10.52 -0.05
N ARG A 175 9.58 -11.79 -0.43
CA ARG A 175 10.15 -12.95 0.25
C ARG A 175 11.56 -13.23 -0.23
#